data_AF-A0A6N2YSG0-F1
#
_entry.id   AF-A0A6N2YSG0-F1
#
_cell.length_a   1.000
_cell.length_b   1.000
_cell.length_c   1.000
_cell.angle_alpha   90.00
_cell.angle_beta   90.00
_cell.angle_gamma   90.00
#
_symmetry.space_group_name_H-M   'P 1'
#
loop_
_entity.id
_entity.type
_entity.pdbx_description
1 polymer ?
#
loop_
_entity_poly.entity_id
_entity_poly.type
_entity_poly.pdbx_seq_one_letter_code
_entity_poly.pdbx_strand_id
1 'polypeptide(L)'
;MDTVGIEDYGPLKTIANDPDTLIDFLKDYDNDPVVQEHAKSDDWLFGRGILDMKSGDAVNIATLFYYMEHMDELSCNLLVVTNCVEENDHTGAIQVSSELFRLRKAGYDFKVAINTGFISPSYDGDDKKYIYTGAARKMLTCFYIKGRETHVGNCLMGIDDTMISSEINLKINTNLDLVEKIDNEDVLPSSVLLQRGCKDFYNIHTNKRANLYFNTFLYEKSADTILDTLMEASREAVHEASRHYKE
;
A
#
# COMPACT_ATOMS: atom_id res chain seq x y z
N MET A 1 19.01 -2.41 -4.49
CA MET A 1 17.91 -1.43 -4.60
C MET A 1 16.72 -2.01 -3.87
N ASP A 2 15.95 -1.18 -3.18
CA ASP A 2 14.78 -1.64 -2.42
C ASP A 2 13.78 -2.29 -3.34
N THR A 3 13.19 -3.39 -2.88
CA THR A 3 12.07 -4.06 -3.51
C THR A 3 11.31 -4.75 -2.40
N VAL A 4 10.01 -4.95 -2.54
CA VAL A 4 9.28 -5.86 -1.65
C VAL A 4 9.94 -7.25 -1.58
N GLY A 5 9.60 -8.01 -0.54
CA GLY A 5 10.12 -9.36 -0.34
C GLY A 5 9.86 -10.28 -1.54
N ILE A 6 10.68 -11.33 -1.64
CA ILE A 6 10.54 -12.38 -2.67
C ILE A 6 9.65 -13.54 -2.23
N GLU A 7 9.00 -13.43 -1.06
CA GLU A 7 8.28 -14.54 -0.45
C GLU A 7 7.13 -15.08 -1.32
N ASP A 8 6.56 -14.21 -2.14
CA ASP A 8 5.50 -14.49 -3.11
C ASP A 8 5.96 -15.31 -4.34
N TYR A 9 7.27 -15.39 -4.61
CA TYR A 9 7.81 -16.26 -5.66
C TYR A 9 7.75 -17.76 -5.30
N GLY A 10 7.42 -18.12 -4.05
CA GLY A 10 7.26 -19.51 -3.63
C GLY A 10 8.52 -20.34 -3.93
N PRO A 11 8.42 -21.41 -4.75
CA PRO A 11 9.58 -22.22 -5.14
C PRO A 11 10.67 -21.45 -5.92
N LEU A 12 10.32 -20.37 -6.61
CA LEU A 12 11.22 -19.62 -7.50
C LEU A 12 12.04 -18.54 -6.78
N LYS A 13 11.98 -18.46 -5.45
CA LYS A 13 12.68 -17.45 -4.63
C LYS A 13 14.16 -17.31 -4.98
N THR A 14 14.84 -18.43 -5.21
CA THR A 14 16.29 -18.44 -5.48
C THR A 14 16.66 -17.79 -6.80
N ILE A 15 15.72 -17.73 -7.74
CA ILE A 15 15.89 -17.11 -9.07
C ILE A 15 15.09 -15.81 -9.21
N ALA A 16 14.39 -15.35 -8.17
CA ALA A 16 13.50 -14.19 -8.23
C ALA A 16 14.17 -12.88 -8.71
N ASN A 17 15.48 -12.77 -8.51
CA ASN A 17 16.30 -11.62 -8.93
C ASN A 17 17.21 -11.93 -10.13
N ASP A 18 16.99 -13.05 -10.82
CA ASP A 18 17.76 -13.53 -11.97
C ASP A 18 16.83 -13.56 -13.21
N PRO A 19 16.79 -12.47 -14.00
CA PRO A 19 15.87 -12.35 -15.12
C PRO A 19 16.07 -13.43 -16.19
N ASP A 20 17.33 -13.77 -16.47
CA ASP A 20 17.67 -14.74 -17.50
C ASP A 20 17.15 -16.13 -17.10
N THR A 21 17.43 -16.54 -15.86
CA THR A 21 16.97 -17.83 -15.34
C THR A 21 15.44 -17.88 -15.19
N LEU A 22 14.80 -16.76 -14.83
CA LEU A 22 13.34 -16.67 -14.78
C LEU A 22 12.70 -16.83 -16.15
N ILE A 23 13.20 -16.15 -17.18
CA ILE A 23 12.67 -16.26 -18.54
C ILE A 23 12.78 -17.70 -19.04
N ASP A 24 13.93 -18.35 -18.84
CA ASP A 24 14.12 -19.74 -19.23
C ASP A 24 13.14 -20.69 -18.54
N PHE A 25 12.89 -20.48 -17.23
CA PHE A 25 11.88 -21.25 -16.51
C PHE A 25 10.45 -20.98 -17.03
N LEU A 26 10.10 -19.71 -17.27
CA LEU A 26 8.75 -19.29 -17.64
C LEU A 26 8.37 -19.69 -19.07
N LYS A 27 9.34 -19.84 -19.98
CA LYS A 27 9.11 -20.39 -21.33
C LYS A 27 8.47 -21.78 -21.32
N ASP A 28 8.76 -22.59 -20.30
CA ASP A 28 8.24 -23.95 -20.15
C ASP A 28 7.18 -24.06 -19.03
N TYR A 29 6.68 -22.94 -18.50
CA TYR A 29 5.72 -22.92 -17.40
C TYR A 29 4.26 -23.00 -17.88
N ASP A 30 3.73 -24.23 -18.00
CA ASP A 30 2.39 -24.48 -18.58
C ASP A 30 1.21 -24.05 -17.70
N ASN A 31 1.42 -23.72 -16.42
CA ASN A 31 0.33 -23.35 -15.51
C ASN A 31 -0.18 -21.93 -15.72
N ASP A 32 0.53 -21.11 -16.50
CA ASP A 32 0.12 -19.75 -16.84
C ASP A 32 0.43 -19.45 -18.32
N PRO A 33 -0.53 -19.70 -19.23
CA PRO A 33 -0.32 -19.52 -20.67
C PRO A 33 0.05 -18.09 -21.07
N VAL A 34 -0.45 -17.08 -20.35
CA VAL A 34 -0.16 -15.66 -20.65
C VAL A 34 1.29 -15.34 -20.32
N VAL A 35 1.74 -15.75 -19.13
CA VAL A 35 3.14 -15.57 -18.73
C VAL A 35 4.08 -16.35 -19.65
N GLN A 36 3.70 -17.56 -20.05
CA GLN A 36 4.47 -18.38 -20.98
C GLN A 36 4.59 -17.72 -22.37
N GLU A 37 3.49 -17.18 -22.90
CA GLU A 37 3.48 -16.43 -24.15
C GLU A 37 4.39 -15.21 -24.07
N HIS A 38 4.27 -14.41 -23.01
CA HIS A 38 5.14 -13.25 -22.77
C HIS A 38 6.61 -13.62 -22.64
N ALA A 39 6.93 -14.74 -21.98
CA ALA A 39 8.30 -15.24 -21.86
C ALA A 39 8.88 -15.71 -23.21
N LYS A 40 8.03 -16.13 -24.15
CA LYS A 40 8.42 -16.55 -25.50
C LYS A 40 8.49 -15.42 -26.52
N SER A 41 7.91 -14.25 -26.23
CA SER A 41 7.82 -13.15 -27.19
C SER A 41 9.06 -12.26 -27.26
N ASP A 42 9.96 -12.37 -26.27
CA ASP A 42 11.13 -11.50 -26.06
C ASP A 42 10.78 -10.01 -25.84
N ASP A 43 9.49 -9.65 -25.68
CA ASP A 43 9.04 -8.27 -25.42
C ASP A 43 9.04 -7.90 -23.92
N TRP A 44 9.25 -8.90 -23.05
CA TRP A 44 9.06 -8.77 -21.61
C TRP A 44 10.33 -9.10 -20.82
N LEU A 45 10.57 -8.33 -19.77
CA LEU A 45 11.64 -8.58 -18.81
C LEU A 45 11.04 -8.99 -17.46
N PHE A 46 11.50 -10.12 -16.92
CA PHE A 46 10.95 -10.73 -15.72
C PHE A 46 11.91 -10.62 -14.54
N GLY A 47 11.38 -10.35 -13.34
CA GLY A 47 12.16 -10.39 -12.11
C GLY A 47 11.71 -9.37 -11.06
N ARG A 48 12.06 -9.66 -9.81
CA ARG A 48 11.68 -8.83 -8.66
C ARG A 48 12.28 -7.42 -8.80
N GLY A 49 11.36 -6.47 -8.75
CA GLY A 49 11.62 -5.04 -8.75
C GLY A 49 11.94 -4.46 -10.12
N ILE A 50 11.84 -5.24 -11.19
CA ILE A 50 12.03 -4.72 -12.55
C ILE A 50 10.95 -3.69 -12.85
N LEU A 51 9.68 -3.99 -12.57
CA LEU A 51 8.59 -3.03 -12.69
C LEU A 51 8.67 -1.94 -11.60
N ASP A 52 8.77 -2.33 -10.34
CA ASP A 52 8.76 -1.42 -9.18
C ASP A 52 10.09 -1.47 -8.38
N MET A 53 11.01 -0.52 -8.57
CA MET A 53 11.05 0.46 -9.67
C MET A 53 12.39 0.52 -10.41
N LYS A 54 13.13 -0.59 -10.47
CA LYS A 54 14.45 -0.65 -11.14
C LYS A 54 14.42 -0.20 -12.59
N SER A 55 13.32 -0.44 -13.32
CA SER A 55 13.14 0.09 -14.68
C SER A 55 13.09 1.63 -14.68
N GLY A 56 12.35 2.22 -13.75
CA GLY A 56 12.32 3.66 -13.52
C GLY A 56 13.68 4.24 -13.15
N ASP A 57 14.45 3.53 -12.33
CA ASP A 57 15.83 3.92 -11.98
C ASP A 57 16.76 3.87 -13.20
N ALA A 58 16.65 2.82 -14.01
CA ALA A 58 17.41 2.69 -15.25
C ALA A 58 17.12 3.85 -16.21
N VAL A 59 15.85 4.26 -16.34
CA VAL A 59 15.46 5.44 -17.13
C VAL A 59 16.10 6.72 -16.58
N ASN A 60 16.10 6.93 -15.26
CA ASN A 60 16.72 8.10 -14.63
C ASN A 60 18.23 8.14 -14.86
N ILE A 61 18.92 7.00 -14.70
CA ILE A 61 20.37 6.89 -14.91
C ILE A 61 20.72 7.10 -16.38
N ALA A 62 19.97 6.50 -17.31
CA ALA A 62 20.17 6.69 -18.74
C ALA A 62 19.98 8.15 -19.16
N THR A 63 18.97 8.82 -18.60
CA THR A 63 18.71 10.25 -18.81
C THR A 63 19.89 11.09 -18.31
N LEU A 64 20.44 10.76 -17.15
CA LEU A 64 21.61 11.45 -16.62
C LEU A 64 22.83 11.28 -17.54
N PHE A 65 23.12 10.05 -17.99
CA PHE A 65 24.23 9.80 -18.90
C PHE A 65 24.07 10.52 -20.24
N TYR A 66 22.87 10.55 -20.80
CA TYR A 66 22.59 11.30 -22.02
C TYR A 66 22.95 12.78 -21.85
N TYR A 67 22.44 13.44 -20.80
CA TYR A 67 22.69 14.87 -20.61
C TYR A 67 24.09 15.21 -20.15
N MET A 68 24.86 14.26 -19.60
CA MET A 68 26.29 14.46 -19.34
C MET A 68 27.08 14.69 -20.64
N GLU A 69 26.63 14.13 -21.76
CA GLU A 69 27.24 14.31 -23.08
C GLU A 69 26.57 15.43 -23.90
N HIS A 70 25.35 15.83 -23.53
CA HIS A 70 24.50 16.81 -24.23
C HIS A 70 24.10 17.98 -23.32
N MET A 71 25.06 18.51 -22.57
CA MET A 71 24.83 19.56 -21.57
C MET A 71 24.25 20.86 -22.17
N ASP A 72 24.48 21.11 -23.46
CA ASP A 72 23.94 22.26 -24.20
C ASP A 72 22.44 22.15 -24.50
N GLU A 73 21.86 20.94 -24.47
CA GLU A 73 20.42 20.72 -24.59
C GLU A 73 19.67 20.97 -23.26
N LEU A 74 20.42 21.10 -22.15
CA LEU A 74 19.87 21.16 -20.81
C LEU A 74 19.63 22.61 -20.35
N SER A 75 18.36 22.97 -20.14
CA SER A 75 17.95 24.32 -19.72
C SER A 75 17.96 24.53 -18.19
N CYS A 76 18.17 23.47 -17.41
CA CYS A 76 18.13 23.49 -15.95
C CYS A 76 19.13 22.51 -15.35
N ASN A 77 19.35 22.55 -14.04
CA ASN A 77 20.18 21.53 -13.38
C ASN A 77 19.34 20.27 -13.10
N LEU A 78 19.93 19.09 -13.28
CA LEU A 78 19.34 17.82 -12.84
C LEU A 78 19.82 17.46 -11.43
N LEU A 79 18.89 17.09 -10.56
CA LEU A 79 19.17 16.48 -9.27
C LEU A 79 18.49 15.11 -9.25
N VAL A 80 19.29 14.05 -9.06
CA VAL A 80 18.78 12.69 -8.88
C VAL A 80 18.78 12.36 -7.40
N VAL A 81 17.64 11.88 -6.91
CA VAL A 81 17.46 11.40 -5.54
C VAL A 81 17.03 9.95 -5.60
N THR A 82 17.80 9.06 -4.97
CA THR A 82 17.50 7.63 -4.88
C THR A 82 17.20 7.26 -3.43
N ASN A 83 16.14 6.48 -3.21
CA ASN A 83 15.76 5.96 -1.90
C ASN A 83 15.84 4.42 -1.90
N CYS A 84 16.42 3.83 -0.87
CA CYS A 84 16.59 2.38 -0.72
C CYS A 84 15.65 1.76 0.33
N VAL A 85 14.67 2.52 0.80
CA VAL A 85 13.73 2.14 1.88
C VAL A 85 12.37 2.78 1.62
N GLU A 86 11.90 2.70 0.36
CA GLU A 86 10.60 3.23 -0.05
C GLU A 86 9.48 2.30 0.40
N GLU A 87 9.65 0.98 0.21
CA GLU A 87 8.60 -0.02 0.40
C GLU A 87 8.26 -0.33 1.86
N ASN A 88 8.89 0.39 2.79
CA ASN A 88 8.80 0.16 4.23
C ASN A 88 8.49 1.45 5.00
N ASP A 89 9.42 1.90 5.85
CA ASP A 89 9.22 3.02 6.77
C ASP A 89 9.50 4.39 6.10
N HIS A 90 9.75 4.42 4.79
CA HIS A 90 10.07 5.62 4.00
C HIS A 90 11.21 6.48 4.57
N THR A 91 12.08 5.91 5.41
CA THR A 91 13.06 6.70 6.19
C THR A 91 14.02 7.49 5.31
N GLY A 92 14.38 6.99 4.13
CA GLY A 92 15.26 7.69 3.19
C GLY A 92 14.59 8.91 2.55
N ALA A 93 13.32 8.81 2.16
CA ALA A 93 12.55 9.96 1.66
C ALA A 93 12.33 11.01 2.77
N ILE A 94 12.13 10.57 4.01
CA ILE A 94 12.04 11.48 5.17
C ILE A 94 13.38 12.19 5.38
N GLN A 95 14.49 11.45 5.35
CA GLN A 95 15.83 12.00 5.55
C GLN A 95 16.26 12.95 4.43
N VAL A 96 15.94 12.65 3.17
CA VAL A 96 16.33 13.54 2.06
C VAL A 96 15.62 14.89 2.13
N SER A 97 14.46 14.97 2.79
CA SER A 97 13.73 16.24 2.96
C SER A 97 14.58 17.34 3.62
N SER A 98 15.42 16.99 4.61
CA SER A 98 16.31 17.96 5.25
C SER A 98 17.41 18.46 4.31
N GLU A 99 17.91 17.58 3.44
CA GLU A 99 18.92 17.96 2.44
C GLU A 99 18.33 18.82 1.33
N LEU A 100 17.13 18.49 0.83
CA LEU A 100 16.41 19.34 -0.11
C LEU A 100 16.13 20.73 0.48
N PHE A 101 15.76 20.79 1.77
CA PHE A 101 15.59 22.06 2.48
C PHE A 101 16.90 22.85 2.63
N ARG A 102 18.01 22.16 2.91
CA ARG A 102 19.35 22.78 2.95
C ARG A 102 19.73 23.37 1.59
N LEU A 103 19.53 22.62 0.50
CA LEU A 103 19.78 23.10 -0.86
C LEU A 103 18.89 24.31 -1.20
N ARG A 104 17.61 24.27 -0.84
CA ARG A 104 16.71 25.41 -1.03
C ARG A 104 17.22 26.66 -0.32
N LYS A 105 17.69 26.52 0.94
CA LYS A 105 18.32 27.61 1.70
C LYS A 105 19.61 28.12 1.07
N ALA A 106 20.34 27.27 0.37
CA ALA A 106 21.55 27.64 -0.37
C ALA A 106 21.25 28.35 -1.71
N GLY A 107 19.97 28.54 -2.07
CA GLY A 107 19.55 29.29 -3.26
C GLY A 107 19.15 28.42 -4.45
N TYR A 108 19.09 27.10 -4.31
CA TYR A 108 18.57 26.23 -5.37
C TYR A 108 17.04 26.33 -5.45
N ASP A 109 16.52 26.52 -6.66
CA ASP A 109 15.09 26.62 -6.94
C ASP A 109 14.58 25.36 -7.63
N PHE A 110 13.86 24.51 -6.88
CA PHE A 110 13.31 23.26 -7.37
C PHE A 110 12.03 23.52 -8.18
N LYS A 111 12.07 23.27 -9.49
CA LYS A 111 10.95 23.55 -10.41
C LYS A 111 9.96 22.41 -10.54
N VAL A 112 10.45 21.20 -10.74
CA VAL A 112 9.67 19.98 -11.00
C VAL A 112 10.39 18.80 -10.37
N ALA A 113 9.61 17.86 -9.83
CA ALA A 113 10.08 16.54 -9.46
C ALA A 113 9.37 15.51 -10.34
N ILE A 114 10.13 14.58 -10.91
CA ILE A 114 9.59 13.47 -11.71
C ILE A 114 9.89 12.20 -10.92
N ASN A 115 8.84 11.46 -10.59
CA ASN A 115 8.95 10.10 -10.06
C ASN A 115 8.71 9.12 -11.20
N THR A 116 9.61 8.17 -11.39
CA THR A 116 9.53 7.11 -12.42
C THR A 116 9.07 5.77 -11.85
N GLY A 117 8.36 5.79 -10.72
CA GLY A 117 7.68 4.63 -10.17
C GLY A 117 6.69 4.00 -11.16
N PHE A 118 6.32 2.75 -10.92
CA PHE A 118 5.46 2.05 -11.86
C PHE A 118 4.06 2.68 -11.94
N ILE A 119 3.46 2.61 -13.12
CA ILE A 119 2.06 2.94 -13.36
C ILE A 119 1.37 1.69 -13.89
N SER A 120 0.12 1.46 -13.50
CA SER A 120 -0.68 0.33 -13.97
C SER A 120 -1.88 0.82 -14.78
N PRO A 121 -2.38 0.01 -15.72
CA PRO A 121 -3.73 0.18 -16.25
C PRO A 121 -4.77 0.14 -15.13
N SER A 122 -5.91 0.82 -15.30
CA SER A 122 -6.98 0.83 -14.29
C SER A 122 -7.83 -0.46 -14.31
N TYR A 123 -7.85 -1.19 -15.43
CA TYR A 123 -8.58 -2.45 -15.62
C TYR A 123 -7.99 -3.24 -16.79
N ASP A 124 -8.36 -4.52 -16.92
CA ASP A 124 -7.89 -5.37 -18.01
C ASP A 124 -8.32 -4.82 -19.39
N GLY A 125 -7.33 -4.61 -20.26
CA GLY A 125 -7.55 -4.04 -21.60
C GLY A 125 -7.54 -2.52 -21.68
N ASP A 126 -7.22 -1.82 -20.58
CA ASP A 126 -7.00 -0.38 -20.59
C ASP A 126 -5.66 -0.02 -21.26
N ASP A 127 -5.74 0.72 -22.36
CA ASP A 127 -4.62 1.11 -23.21
C ASP A 127 -4.07 2.52 -22.88
N LYS A 128 -4.62 3.16 -21.85
CA LYS A 128 -4.23 4.50 -21.43
C LYS A 128 -2.95 4.49 -20.62
N LYS A 129 -2.16 5.56 -20.77
CA LYS A 129 -1.01 5.87 -19.91
C LYS A 129 -1.37 7.00 -18.96
N TYR A 130 -1.21 6.74 -17.67
CA TYR A 130 -1.55 7.69 -16.61
C TYR A 130 -0.32 8.49 -16.18
N ILE A 131 -0.54 9.78 -15.92
CA ILE A 131 0.43 10.66 -15.27
C ILE A 131 -0.22 11.19 -14.01
N TYR A 132 0.35 10.84 -12.87
CA TYR A 132 -0.13 11.29 -11.57
C TYR A 132 0.60 12.57 -11.16
N THR A 133 -0.16 13.64 -10.89
CA THR A 133 0.37 14.95 -10.49
C THR A 133 0.27 15.18 -8.97
N GLY A 134 -0.29 14.22 -8.25
CA GLY A 134 -0.41 14.20 -6.79
C GLY A 134 -0.22 12.79 -6.25
N ALA A 135 -0.16 12.69 -4.93
CA ALA A 135 -0.05 11.42 -4.22
C ALA A 135 -1.12 11.35 -3.13
N ALA A 136 -1.73 10.18 -2.98
CA ALA A 136 -2.61 9.92 -1.85
C ALA A 136 -1.77 9.82 -0.56
N ARG A 137 -2.24 10.46 0.51
CA ARG A 137 -1.72 10.22 1.85
C ARG A 137 -2.33 8.93 2.40
N LYS A 138 -1.64 8.26 3.31
CA LYS A 138 -2.11 7.04 3.95
C LYS A 138 -2.17 7.24 5.46
N MET A 139 -3.21 6.71 6.10
CA MET A 139 -3.33 6.65 7.56
C MET A 139 -3.67 5.21 7.96
N LEU A 140 -2.95 4.71 8.96
CA LEU A 140 -3.26 3.46 9.61
C LEU A 140 -4.12 3.73 10.83
N THR A 141 -5.42 3.45 10.73
CA THR A 141 -6.35 3.65 11.85
C THR A 141 -6.47 2.37 12.65
N CYS A 142 -6.06 2.41 13.92
CA CYS A 142 -6.00 1.24 14.79
C CYS A 142 -7.12 1.26 15.85
N PHE A 143 -7.79 0.13 15.99
CA PHE A 143 -8.85 -0.12 16.96
C PHE A 143 -8.40 -1.18 17.96
N TYR A 144 -8.48 -0.83 19.24
CA TYR A 144 -8.35 -1.75 20.34
C TYR A 144 -9.72 -1.97 20.96
N ILE A 145 -10.21 -3.20 20.86
CA ILE A 145 -11.55 -3.57 21.31
C ILE A 145 -11.40 -4.37 22.59
N LYS A 146 -12.06 -3.93 23.66
CA LYS A 146 -12.07 -4.60 24.96
C LYS A 146 -13.45 -5.22 25.21
N GLY A 147 -13.48 -6.54 25.25
CA GLY A 147 -14.64 -7.31 25.66
C GLY A 147 -14.71 -7.58 27.17
N ARG A 148 -15.65 -8.43 27.56
CA ARG A 148 -15.78 -8.98 28.91
C ARG A 148 -15.76 -10.50 28.82
N GLU A 149 -14.66 -11.09 29.31
CA GLU A 149 -14.48 -12.54 29.34
C GLU A 149 -15.54 -13.23 30.19
N THR A 150 -15.98 -14.39 29.72
CA THR A 150 -16.77 -15.35 30.49
C THR A 150 -16.30 -16.77 30.20
N HIS A 151 -16.65 -17.70 31.08
CA HIS A 151 -16.63 -19.11 30.72
C HIS A 151 -17.61 -19.32 29.54
N VAL A 152 -17.29 -20.16 28.55
CA VAL A 152 -18.14 -20.32 27.35
C VAL A 152 -19.56 -20.79 27.69
N GLY A 153 -19.73 -21.55 28.78
CA GLY A 153 -21.05 -21.96 29.29
C GLY A 153 -21.93 -20.79 29.78
N ASN A 154 -21.34 -19.61 29.97
CA ASN A 154 -22.00 -18.35 30.34
C ASN A 154 -21.70 -17.25 29.31
N CYS A 155 -21.57 -17.60 28.02
CA CYS A 155 -21.18 -16.67 26.94
C CYS A 155 -22.05 -15.41 26.88
N LEU A 156 -23.35 -15.53 27.17
CA LEU A 156 -24.31 -14.42 27.19
C LEU A 156 -24.04 -13.37 28.29
N MET A 157 -23.26 -13.70 29.31
CA MET A 157 -22.87 -12.75 30.36
C MET A 157 -21.65 -11.92 29.94
N GLY A 158 -21.06 -12.18 28.78
CA GLY A 158 -19.86 -11.52 28.28
C GLY A 158 -20.15 -10.26 27.47
N ILE A 159 -19.08 -9.70 26.93
CA ILE A 159 -19.11 -8.78 25.79
C ILE A 159 -18.10 -9.37 24.81
N ASP A 160 -18.59 -9.89 23.70
CA ASP A 160 -17.82 -10.49 22.63
C ASP A 160 -17.15 -9.40 21.78
N ASP A 161 -15.84 -9.34 21.91
CA ASP A 161 -14.94 -8.47 21.17
C ASP A 161 -14.84 -8.84 19.69
N THR A 162 -15.00 -10.13 19.35
CA THR A 162 -15.01 -10.62 17.98
C THR A 162 -16.22 -10.06 17.25
N MET A 163 -17.38 -10.08 17.90
CA MET A 163 -18.61 -9.49 17.36
C MET A 163 -18.48 -8.00 17.10
N ILE A 164 -18.01 -7.23 18.08
CA ILE A 164 -17.77 -5.79 17.92
C ILE A 164 -16.79 -5.52 16.78
N SER A 165 -15.70 -6.31 16.69
CA SER A 165 -14.72 -6.15 15.60
C SER A 165 -15.32 -6.40 14.23
N SER A 166 -16.24 -7.36 14.12
CA SER A 166 -16.93 -7.69 12.87
C SER A 166 -17.88 -6.57 12.46
N GLU A 167 -18.65 -5.99 13.38
CA GLU A 167 -19.53 -4.86 13.06
C GLU A 167 -18.73 -3.62 12.60
N ILE A 168 -17.60 -3.33 13.26
CA ILE A 168 -16.72 -2.23 12.82
C ILE A 168 -16.16 -2.52 11.42
N ASN A 169 -15.74 -3.77 11.17
CA ASN A 169 -15.24 -4.18 9.85
C ASN A 169 -16.32 -4.02 8.77
N LEU A 170 -17.53 -4.53 9.00
CA LEU A 170 -18.67 -4.40 8.08
C LEU A 170 -19.00 -2.94 7.77
N LYS A 171 -18.88 -2.06 8.78
CA LYS A 171 -19.21 -0.64 8.63
C LYS A 171 -18.15 0.14 7.86
N ILE A 172 -16.87 -0.21 7.98
CA ILE A 172 -15.75 0.60 7.48
C ILE A 172 -15.11 0.01 6.22
N ASN A 173 -14.90 -1.30 6.18
CA ASN A 173 -14.13 -1.93 5.11
C ASN A 173 -14.84 -1.78 3.78
N THR A 174 -14.12 -1.32 2.75
CA THR A 174 -14.63 -1.13 1.39
C THR A 174 -15.87 -0.21 1.31
N ASN A 175 -16.14 0.60 2.34
CA ASN A 175 -17.32 1.45 2.39
C ASN A 175 -17.07 2.78 1.65
N LEU A 176 -17.69 2.93 0.48
CA LEU A 176 -17.61 4.13 -0.35
C LEU A 176 -18.34 5.34 0.26
N ASP A 177 -19.27 5.15 1.20
CA ASP A 177 -19.95 6.28 1.85
C ASP A 177 -19.00 7.08 2.76
N LEU A 178 -17.88 6.48 3.18
CA LEU A 178 -16.89 7.09 4.07
C LEU A 178 -15.73 7.77 3.32
N VAL A 179 -15.70 7.68 1.98
CA VAL A 179 -14.62 8.27 1.18
C VAL A 179 -14.79 9.79 1.00
N GLU A 180 -13.70 10.46 0.64
CA GLU A 180 -13.76 11.84 0.15
C GLU A 180 -14.49 11.89 -1.19
N LYS A 181 -15.23 12.98 -1.43
CA LYS A 181 -15.89 13.23 -2.72
C LYS A 181 -15.09 14.32 -3.43
N ILE A 182 -14.32 13.91 -4.42
CA ILE A 182 -13.45 14.80 -5.19
C ILE A 182 -13.87 14.68 -6.65
N ASP A 183 -14.14 15.82 -7.29
CA ASP A 183 -14.64 15.85 -8.66
C ASP A 183 -13.62 15.25 -9.63
N ASN A 184 -14.05 14.27 -10.43
CA ASN A 184 -13.23 13.56 -11.42
C ASN A 184 -12.08 12.71 -10.86
N GLU A 185 -12.08 12.38 -9.57
CA GLU A 185 -11.06 11.52 -8.95
C GLU A 185 -11.70 10.28 -8.34
N ASP A 186 -11.04 9.12 -8.52
CA ASP A 186 -11.43 7.86 -7.90
C ASP A 186 -10.78 7.74 -6.51
N VAL A 187 -11.59 7.91 -5.46
CA VAL A 187 -11.14 7.81 -4.07
C VAL A 187 -11.36 6.40 -3.55
N LEU A 188 -10.27 5.72 -3.19
CA LEU A 188 -10.32 4.34 -2.70
C LEU A 188 -10.85 4.28 -1.25
N PRO A 189 -11.73 3.31 -0.94
CA PRO A 189 -12.22 3.13 0.42
C PRO A 189 -11.15 2.56 1.36
N SER A 190 -11.44 2.64 2.66
CA SER A 190 -10.59 2.01 3.68
C SER A 190 -10.55 0.49 3.48
N SER A 191 -9.37 -0.10 3.62
CA SER A 191 -9.17 -1.55 3.51
C SER A 191 -8.72 -2.12 4.86
N VAL A 192 -9.42 -3.14 5.35
CA VAL A 192 -9.00 -3.87 6.54
C VAL A 192 -7.72 -4.65 6.23
N LEU A 193 -6.69 -4.44 7.05
CA LEU A 193 -5.41 -5.12 6.89
C LEU A 193 -5.17 -6.15 7.98
N LEU A 194 -5.81 -5.99 9.14
CA LEU A 194 -5.80 -6.97 10.23
C LEU A 194 -7.13 -6.92 10.96
N GLN A 195 -7.73 -8.08 11.18
CA GLN A 195 -8.78 -8.30 12.18
C GLN A 195 -8.42 -9.55 12.97
N ARG A 196 -8.02 -9.41 14.25
CA ARG A 196 -7.48 -10.54 15.02
C ARG A 196 -7.84 -10.47 16.50
N GLY A 197 -8.34 -11.60 17.03
CA GLY A 197 -8.48 -11.80 18.47
C GLY A 197 -7.14 -12.01 19.18
N CYS A 198 -7.00 -11.49 20.40
CA CYS A 198 -5.78 -11.53 21.21
C CYS A 198 -5.81 -12.66 22.24
N LYS A 199 -6.13 -13.88 21.80
CA LYS A 199 -6.07 -15.09 22.63
C LYS A 199 -4.80 -15.87 22.29
N ASP A 200 -3.93 -16.06 23.28
CA ASP A 200 -2.62 -16.68 23.07
C ASP A 200 -2.71 -18.19 22.79
N PHE A 201 -3.64 -18.87 23.46
CA PHE A 201 -3.87 -20.31 23.32
C PHE A 201 -5.32 -20.66 23.65
N TYR A 202 -5.73 -21.88 23.30
CA TYR A 202 -7.07 -22.38 23.59
C TYR A 202 -7.30 -22.56 25.10
N ASN A 203 -8.41 -21.99 25.59
CA ASN A 203 -9.00 -22.34 26.87
C ASN A 203 -10.52 -22.10 26.82
N ILE A 204 -11.23 -22.54 27.85
CA ILE A 204 -12.71 -22.55 27.90
C ILE A 204 -13.35 -21.16 28.13
N HIS A 205 -12.56 -20.09 28.13
CA HIS A 205 -13.08 -18.74 28.28
C HIS A 205 -13.22 -18.05 26.92
N THR A 206 -14.15 -17.12 26.79
CA THR A 206 -14.29 -16.25 25.61
C THR A 206 -13.06 -15.34 25.46
N ASN A 207 -12.89 -14.70 24.29
CA ASN A 207 -11.79 -13.79 24.08
C ASN A 207 -12.00 -12.47 24.87
N LYS A 208 -10.91 -11.77 25.19
CA LYS A 208 -10.93 -10.53 25.98
C LYS A 208 -10.80 -9.29 25.12
N ARG A 209 -10.07 -9.40 24.03
CA ARG A 209 -9.54 -8.27 23.28
C ARG A 209 -9.36 -8.66 21.81
N ALA A 210 -9.70 -7.74 20.93
CA ALA A 210 -9.44 -7.86 19.51
C ALA A 210 -8.74 -6.58 19.02
N ASN A 211 -7.85 -6.76 18.07
CA ASN A 211 -7.20 -5.68 17.35
C ASN A 211 -7.70 -5.67 15.91
N LEU A 212 -7.98 -4.48 15.42
CA LEU A 212 -8.44 -4.24 14.06
C LEU A 212 -7.71 -2.99 13.54
N TYR A 213 -7.19 -3.01 12.32
CA TYR A 213 -6.70 -1.78 11.70
C TYR A 213 -6.98 -1.72 10.21
N PHE A 214 -7.17 -0.49 9.74
CA PHE A 214 -7.48 -0.17 8.35
C PHE A 214 -6.39 0.70 7.77
N ASN A 215 -6.04 0.46 6.52
CA ASN A 215 -5.37 1.45 5.68
C ASN A 215 -6.44 2.34 5.04
N THR A 216 -6.35 3.64 5.28
CA THR A 216 -7.24 4.65 4.73
C THR A 216 -6.44 5.64 3.90
N PHE A 217 -6.89 5.90 2.67
CA PHE A 217 -6.33 6.96 1.85
C PHE A 217 -6.94 8.32 2.21
N LEU A 218 -6.12 9.37 2.16
CA LEU A 218 -6.50 10.75 2.42
C LEU A 218 -5.97 11.64 1.31
N TYR A 219 -6.79 12.56 0.84
CA TYR A 219 -6.52 13.38 -0.32
C TYR A 219 -6.59 14.85 0.05
N GLU A 220 -7.78 15.42 0.27
CA GLU A 220 -7.97 16.82 0.66
C GLU A 220 -8.18 16.99 2.16
N LYS A 221 -8.96 16.09 2.78
CA LYS A 221 -9.28 16.12 4.22
C LYS A 221 -8.03 15.91 5.08
N SER A 222 -8.07 16.49 6.28
CA SER A 222 -7.05 16.26 7.30
C SER A 222 -7.21 14.89 7.94
N ALA A 223 -6.12 14.39 8.55
CA ALA A 223 -6.14 13.14 9.31
C ALA A 223 -7.20 13.17 10.43
N ASP A 224 -7.33 14.29 11.14
CA ASP A 224 -8.31 14.45 12.22
C ASP A 224 -9.75 14.29 11.72
N THR A 225 -10.10 14.87 10.56
CA THR A 225 -11.45 14.76 9.99
C THR A 225 -11.79 13.33 9.56
N ILE A 226 -10.81 12.61 8.99
CA ILE A 226 -11.00 11.20 8.64
C ILE A 226 -11.13 10.36 9.91
N LEU A 227 -10.32 10.63 10.94
CA LEU A 227 -10.41 9.94 12.22
C LEU A 227 -11.78 10.12 12.88
N ASP A 228 -12.33 11.34 12.87
CA ASP A 228 -13.67 11.62 13.37
C ASP A 228 -14.76 10.85 12.59
N THR A 229 -14.62 10.77 11.27
CA THR A 229 -15.53 10.00 10.40
C THR A 229 -15.52 8.51 10.75
N LEU A 230 -14.33 7.92 10.91
CA LEU A 230 -14.17 6.53 11.29
C LEU A 230 -14.63 6.27 12.74
N MET A 231 -14.46 7.24 13.63
CA MET A 231 -14.95 7.18 15.01
C MET A 231 -16.47 7.13 15.05
N GLU A 232 -17.16 7.95 14.26
CA GLU A 232 -18.62 7.95 14.19
C GLU A 232 -19.16 6.64 13.58
N ALA A 233 -18.57 6.19 12.47
CA ALA A 233 -18.87 4.88 11.89
C ALA A 233 -18.71 3.75 12.93
N SER A 234 -17.65 3.81 13.75
CA SER A 234 -17.42 2.83 14.82
C SER A 234 -18.45 2.90 15.94
N ARG A 235 -18.93 4.10 16.30
CA ARG A 235 -20.03 4.25 17.28
C ARG A 235 -21.31 3.60 16.77
N GLU A 236 -21.66 3.82 15.51
CA GLU A 236 -22.81 3.18 14.87
C GLU A 236 -22.68 1.65 14.87
N ALA A 237 -21.50 1.13 14.49
CA ALA A 237 -21.21 -0.30 14.52
C ALA A 237 -21.35 -0.91 15.93
N VAL A 238 -20.82 -0.24 16.96
CA VAL A 238 -20.96 -0.68 18.36
C VAL A 238 -22.43 -0.63 18.81
N HIS A 239 -23.20 0.35 18.35
CA HIS A 239 -24.63 0.42 18.60
C HIS A 239 -25.37 -0.77 17.95
N GLU A 240 -25.02 -1.15 16.73
CA GLU A 240 -25.59 -2.34 16.08
C GLU A 240 -25.23 -3.61 16.85
N ALA A 241 -23.95 -3.80 17.18
CA ALA A 241 -23.49 -4.91 18.02
C ALA A 241 -24.29 -5.01 19.34
N SER A 242 -24.62 -3.88 19.96
CA SER A 242 -25.35 -3.84 21.23
C SER A 242 -26.78 -4.37 21.15
N ARG A 243 -27.40 -4.37 19.95
CA ARG A 243 -28.78 -4.88 19.77
C ARG A 243 -28.83 -6.39 19.99
N HIS A 244 -27.79 -7.11 19.61
CA HIS A 244 -27.67 -8.54 19.82
C HIS A 244 -27.56 -8.97 21.29
N TYR A 245 -27.32 -8.03 22.21
CA TYR A 245 -27.35 -8.29 23.66
C TYR A 245 -28.70 -7.95 24.30
N LYS A 246 -29.62 -7.32 23.56
CA LYS A 246 -30.95 -6.91 24.06
C LYS A 246 -32.06 -7.87 23.64
N GLU A 247 -31.79 -8.76 22.70
CA GLU A 247 -32.66 -9.88 22.29
C GLU A 247 -32.26 -11.16 23.01
#